data_AF-A0A0K8J919-F1
#
_entry.id   AF-A0A0K8J919-F1
#
_cell.length_a   1.000
_cell.length_b   1.000
_cell.length_c   1.000
_cell.angle_alpha   90.00
_cell.angle_beta   90.00
_cell.angle_gamma   90.00
#
_symmetry.space_group_name_H-M   'P 1'
#
loop_
_entity.id
_entity.type
_entity.pdbx_description
1 polymer ?
#
loop_
_entity_poly.entity_id
_entity_poly.type
_entity_poly.pdbx_seq_one_letter_code
_entity_poly.pdbx_strand_id
1 'polypeptide(L)'
;MQSDSDGHPDAWFTHNRKHGPSFTSSTYIYPNSQEATTLWYHDHALGITRLNVYAGLAEFYLLRDGKAGKKQFSEKRLDLPSGDYEIPLLIQDKMFNTDGSLLFNNEGLTPQVNPYWSPGFFGDIIVVNGKAWPNLNVERRQYRFRILNGSNSRFYNLSLSNGMEFIQIGSDGGLLKHPVKLTSLLLAPSERADMSFIRS
;
A
#
# COMPACT_ATOMS: atom_id res chain seq x y z
N MET A 1 -13.58 14.21 5.99
CA MET A 1 -13.49 14.11 4.52
C MET A 1 -14.87 14.41 3.98
N GLN A 2 -15.00 15.18 2.90
CA GLN A 2 -16.29 15.29 2.22
C GLN A 2 -16.46 14.01 1.39
N SER A 3 -17.67 13.45 1.34
CA SER A 3 -17.93 12.17 0.64
C SER A 3 -17.64 12.25 -0.85
N ASP A 4 -17.62 13.44 -1.43
CA ASP A 4 -17.30 13.64 -2.85
C ASP A 4 -15.80 13.60 -3.18
N SER A 5 -14.93 13.53 -2.17
CA SER A 5 -13.48 13.41 -2.30
C SER A 5 -12.94 12.05 -1.81
N ASP A 6 -13.81 11.06 -1.60
CA ASP A 6 -13.41 9.72 -1.11
C ASP A 6 -13.08 8.73 -2.23
N GLY A 7 -13.46 9.03 -3.47
CA GLY A 7 -13.26 8.14 -4.62
C GLY A 7 -14.32 7.05 -4.74
N HIS A 8 -15.57 7.34 -4.38
CA HIS A 8 -16.71 6.44 -4.52
C HIS A 8 -16.68 5.69 -5.87
N PRO A 9 -16.95 4.37 -5.93
CA PRO A 9 -16.81 3.58 -7.16
C PRO A 9 -17.57 4.13 -8.37
N ASP A 10 -18.75 4.71 -8.13
CA ASP A 10 -19.59 5.37 -9.15
C ASP A 10 -19.19 6.82 -9.49
N ALA A 11 -18.15 7.36 -8.86
CA ALA A 11 -17.58 8.68 -9.18
C ALA A 11 -16.43 8.59 -10.19
N TRP A 12 -16.37 7.51 -10.98
CA TRP A 12 -15.38 7.34 -12.04
C TRP A 12 -15.51 8.42 -13.13
N PHE A 13 -14.42 8.70 -13.82
CA PHE A 13 -14.39 9.59 -14.97
C PHE A 13 -13.40 9.07 -16.02
N THR A 14 -13.51 9.57 -17.24
CA THR A 14 -12.72 9.12 -18.40
C THR A 14 -12.03 10.29 -19.06
N HIS A 15 -11.01 9.99 -19.88
CA HIS A 15 -10.25 11.01 -20.62
C HIS A 15 -11.11 11.90 -21.53
N ASN A 16 -12.27 11.40 -22.01
CA ASN A 16 -13.21 12.13 -22.86
C ASN A 16 -14.39 12.72 -22.07
N ARG A 17 -14.22 12.94 -20.76
CA ARG A 17 -15.17 13.60 -19.85
C ARG A 17 -16.50 12.87 -19.64
N LYS A 18 -16.61 11.58 -20.01
CA LYS A 18 -17.69 10.74 -19.46
C LYS A 18 -17.39 10.42 -18.01
N HIS A 19 -18.42 10.33 -17.20
CA HIS A 19 -18.30 10.05 -15.78
C HIS A 19 -19.47 9.22 -15.26
N GLY A 20 -19.29 8.60 -14.10
CA GLY A 20 -20.31 7.85 -13.41
C GLY A 20 -21.33 8.75 -12.71
N PRO A 21 -22.41 8.16 -12.17
CA PRO A 21 -23.54 8.91 -11.63
C PRO A 21 -23.22 9.65 -10.33
N SER A 22 -22.17 9.25 -9.60
CA SER A 22 -21.76 9.91 -8.35
C SER A 22 -20.63 10.92 -8.55
N PHE A 23 -20.20 11.19 -9.80
CA PHE A 23 -19.14 12.14 -10.08
C PHE A 23 -19.61 13.59 -9.84
N THR A 24 -18.85 14.33 -9.05
CA THR A 24 -19.08 15.76 -8.78
C THR A 24 -17.95 16.63 -9.31
N SER A 25 -16.70 16.18 -9.16
CA SER A 25 -15.49 16.96 -9.43
C SER A 25 -14.30 16.03 -9.69
N SER A 26 -13.38 16.44 -10.56
CA SER A 26 -12.06 15.80 -10.71
C SER A 26 -11.01 16.37 -9.76
N THR A 27 -11.37 17.39 -8.98
CA THR A 27 -10.52 17.99 -7.95
C THR A 27 -10.95 17.49 -6.59
N TYR A 28 -10.04 16.80 -5.90
CA TYR A 28 -10.28 16.16 -4.60
C TYR A 28 -9.62 16.98 -3.50
N ILE A 29 -10.32 17.14 -2.37
CA ILE A 29 -9.84 17.93 -1.24
C ILE A 29 -9.56 17.02 -0.04
N TYR A 30 -8.31 16.98 0.39
CA TYR A 30 -7.85 16.22 1.55
C TYR A 30 -7.45 17.17 2.70
N PRO A 31 -8.28 17.34 3.75
CA PRO A 31 -7.95 18.23 4.86
C PRO A 31 -6.78 17.77 5.72
N ASN A 32 -6.46 16.46 5.68
CA ASN A 32 -5.36 15.86 6.43
C ASN A 32 -5.37 16.14 7.95
N SER A 33 -6.56 16.25 8.54
CA SER A 33 -6.76 16.53 9.96
C SER A 33 -6.59 15.31 10.87
N GLN A 34 -6.39 14.12 10.29
CA GLN A 34 -6.16 12.85 10.99
C GLN A 34 -4.71 12.70 11.47
N GLU A 35 -4.41 11.66 12.23
CA GLU A 35 -3.06 11.32 12.73
C GLU A 35 -2.03 11.14 11.61
N ALA A 36 -0.75 11.40 11.91
CA ALA A 36 0.32 11.09 10.97
C ALA A 36 0.39 9.59 10.73
N THR A 37 0.36 9.17 9.47
CA THR A 37 0.28 7.75 9.11
C THR A 37 0.73 7.51 7.67
N THR A 38 0.94 6.24 7.35
CA THR A 38 1.14 5.76 5.98
C THR A 38 -0.22 5.57 5.32
N LEU A 39 -0.63 6.58 4.56
CA LEU A 39 -1.73 6.45 3.61
C LEU A 39 -1.17 6.01 2.26
N TRP A 40 -2.08 5.67 1.37
CA TRP A 40 -1.81 5.36 -0.02
C TRP A 40 -3.04 5.70 -0.83
N TYR A 41 -2.88 5.92 -2.12
CA TYR A 41 -3.98 6.15 -3.04
C TYR A 41 -3.90 5.13 -4.16
N HIS A 42 -5.07 4.74 -4.66
CA HIS A 42 -5.19 3.78 -5.74
C HIS A 42 -6.48 4.03 -6.52
N ASP A 43 -6.57 3.46 -7.72
CA ASP A 43 -7.82 3.53 -8.49
C ASP A 43 -8.95 2.77 -7.78
N HIS A 44 -10.17 3.30 -7.85
CA HIS A 44 -11.34 2.72 -7.19
C HIS A 44 -12.56 2.62 -8.11
N ALA A 45 -12.37 2.65 -9.43
CA ALA A 45 -13.47 2.67 -10.39
C ALA A 45 -14.30 1.37 -10.38
N LEU A 46 -15.64 1.52 -10.38
CA LEU A 46 -16.59 0.40 -10.30
C LEU A 46 -16.27 -0.70 -11.31
N GLY A 47 -16.17 -1.95 -10.81
CA GLY A 47 -16.01 -3.16 -11.63
C GLY A 47 -14.60 -3.41 -12.18
N ILE A 48 -13.71 -2.41 -12.13
CA ILE A 48 -12.36 -2.49 -12.73
C ILE A 48 -11.21 -2.14 -11.78
N THR A 49 -11.47 -1.81 -10.50
CA THR A 49 -10.44 -1.58 -9.45
C THR A 49 -9.30 -2.59 -9.51
N ARG A 50 -9.62 -3.90 -9.53
CA ARG A 50 -8.62 -4.98 -9.57
C ARG A 50 -7.66 -4.89 -10.75
N LEU A 51 -8.12 -4.37 -11.90
CA LEU A 51 -7.35 -4.26 -13.13
C LEU A 51 -6.50 -2.99 -13.10
N ASN A 52 -7.09 -1.87 -12.67
CA ASN A 52 -6.41 -0.58 -12.63
C ASN A 52 -5.29 -0.55 -11.59
N VAL A 53 -5.52 -1.11 -10.39
CA VAL A 53 -4.48 -1.31 -9.36
C VAL A 53 -3.39 -2.26 -9.87
N TYR A 54 -3.78 -3.34 -10.55
CA TYR A 54 -2.82 -4.29 -11.12
C TYR A 54 -1.95 -3.66 -12.23
N ALA A 55 -2.53 -2.77 -13.04
CA ALA A 55 -1.79 -2.01 -14.06
C ALA A 55 -0.80 -1.00 -13.48
N GLY A 56 -0.90 -0.69 -12.18
CA GLY A 56 0.08 0.12 -11.44
C GLY A 56 -0.47 1.41 -10.82
N LEU A 57 -1.79 1.63 -10.82
CA LEU A 57 -2.40 2.80 -10.16
C LEU A 57 -2.51 2.59 -8.64
N ALA A 58 -1.37 2.54 -7.97
CA ALA A 58 -1.25 2.48 -6.51
C ALA A 58 0.08 3.11 -6.05
N GLU A 59 0.03 4.03 -5.09
CA GLU A 59 1.23 4.73 -4.60
C GLU A 59 1.03 5.26 -3.17
N PHE A 60 2.12 5.51 -2.46
CA PHE A 60 2.09 6.05 -1.10
C PHE A 60 1.62 7.50 -1.02
N TYR A 61 0.96 7.81 0.09
CA TYR A 61 0.71 9.16 0.58
C TYR A 61 1.16 9.23 2.04
N LEU A 62 2.36 9.75 2.29
CA LEU A 62 2.90 9.81 3.66
C LEU A 62 2.40 11.06 4.37
N LEU A 63 1.41 10.90 5.24
CA LEU A 63 0.89 11.98 6.05
C LEU A 63 1.80 12.21 7.25
N ARG A 64 2.46 13.38 7.28
CA ARG A 64 3.35 13.80 8.36
C ARG A 64 2.60 14.61 9.40
N ASP A 65 3.16 14.68 10.60
CA ASP A 65 2.66 15.58 11.61
C ASP A 65 2.70 17.04 11.16
N GLY A 66 1.57 17.73 11.38
CA GLY A 66 1.46 19.18 11.26
C GLY A 66 2.32 19.94 12.29
N LYS A 67 2.08 21.24 12.46
CA LYS A 67 2.75 22.01 13.52
C LYS A 67 2.45 21.35 14.88
N ALA A 68 3.50 21.11 15.66
CA ALA A 68 3.42 20.41 16.94
C ALA A 68 2.44 21.13 17.88
N GLY A 69 1.28 20.54 18.08
CA GLY A 69 0.25 21.10 18.95
C GLY A 69 -1.03 20.31 18.84
N LYS A 70 -1.34 19.55 19.90
CA LYS A 70 -2.60 18.83 20.19
C LYS A 70 -2.77 17.39 19.72
N LYS A 71 -1.77 16.74 19.11
CA LYS A 71 -1.84 15.29 18.86
C LYS A 71 -1.22 14.48 20.00
N GLN A 72 -1.88 13.40 20.39
CA GLN A 72 -1.46 12.53 21.50
C GLN A 72 -0.14 11.80 21.19
N PHE A 73 0.05 11.43 19.92
CA PHE A 73 1.25 10.80 19.40
C PHE A 73 1.84 11.72 18.33
N SER A 74 3.15 11.95 18.36
CA SER A 74 3.81 12.76 17.35
C SER A 74 5.16 12.18 16.97
N GLU A 75 5.33 11.90 15.67
CA GLU A 75 6.58 11.49 15.06
C GLU A 75 7.69 12.51 15.34
N LYS A 76 7.38 13.82 15.38
CA LYS A 76 8.38 14.87 15.65
C LYS A 76 8.98 14.83 17.05
N ARG A 77 8.33 14.13 18.00
CA ARG A 77 8.86 13.94 19.36
C ARG A 77 9.70 12.67 19.49
N LEU A 78 9.66 11.82 18.47
CA LEU A 78 10.37 10.56 18.44
C LEU A 78 11.50 10.71 17.43
N ASP A 79 12.74 10.44 17.82
CA ASP A 79 13.90 10.50 16.92
C ASP A 79 13.91 9.27 15.99
N LEU A 80 12.84 9.13 15.20
CA LEU A 80 12.65 8.02 14.26
C LEU A 80 13.53 8.25 13.01
N PRO A 81 14.05 7.18 12.39
CA PRO A 81 14.74 7.29 11.12
C PRO A 81 13.89 8.04 10.09
N SER A 82 14.51 8.98 9.39
CA SER A 82 13.90 9.87 8.40
C SER A 82 14.85 10.09 7.23
N GLY A 83 14.38 10.77 6.18
CA GLY A 83 15.17 10.98 4.95
C GLY A 83 15.53 9.65 4.29
N ASP A 84 16.81 9.45 3.96
CA ASP A 84 17.32 8.25 3.30
C ASP A 84 17.15 6.95 4.11
N TYR A 85 16.80 7.08 5.39
CA TYR A 85 16.61 5.96 6.32
C TYR A 85 15.13 5.65 6.58
N GLU A 86 14.21 6.36 5.92
CA GLU A 86 12.79 6.03 5.87
C GLU A 86 12.39 5.60 4.46
N ILE A 87 12.09 4.31 4.30
CA ILE A 87 11.95 3.68 2.99
C ILE A 87 10.55 3.07 2.86
N PRO A 88 9.70 3.60 1.95
CA PRO A 88 8.44 2.97 1.63
C PRO A 88 8.66 1.67 0.85
N LEU A 89 7.90 0.62 1.20
CA LEU A 89 7.91 -0.68 0.55
C LEU A 89 6.49 -1.06 0.14
N LEU A 90 6.12 -0.74 -1.10
CA LEU A 90 4.87 -1.16 -1.72
C LEU A 90 5.08 -2.56 -2.31
N ILE A 91 4.47 -3.56 -1.69
CA ILE A 91 4.57 -4.97 -2.08
C ILE A 91 3.36 -5.34 -2.93
N GLN A 92 3.62 -5.85 -4.12
CA GLN A 92 2.59 -6.39 -5.03
C GLN A 92 3.03 -7.73 -5.59
N ASP A 93 2.09 -8.64 -5.83
CA ASP A 93 2.33 -9.81 -6.67
C ASP A 93 1.90 -9.54 -8.11
N LYS A 94 2.72 -9.99 -9.07
CA LYS A 94 2.51 -9.84 -10.51
C LYS A 94 2.81 -11.17 -11.21
N MET A 95 2.32 -11.30 -12.44
CA MET A 95 2.76 -12.28 -13.42
C MET A 95 3.14 -11.54 -14.70
N PHE A 96 4.06 -12.11 -15.45
CA PHE A 96 4.52 -11.54 -16.71
C PHE A 96 4.52 -12.62 -17.79
N ASN A 97 4.21 -12.22 -19.02
CA ASN A 97 4.49 -13.03 -20.20
C ASN A 97 6.00 -13.08 -20.45
N THR A 98 6.43 -13.97 -21.35
CA THR A 98 7.85 -14.10 -21.72
C THR A 98 8.43 -12.86 -22.40
N ASP A 99 7.58 -11.98 -22.93
CA ASP A 99 7.96 -10.67 -23.49
C ASP A 99 8.04 -9.55 -22.43
N GLY A 100 7.76 -9.86 -21.16
CA GLY A 100 7.76 -8.92 -20.05
C GLY A 100 6.47 -8.11 -19.89
N SER A 101 5.45 -8.30 -20.73
CA SER A 101 4.15 -7.67 -20.54
C SER A 101 3.42 -8.24 -19.31
N LEU A 102 2.61 -7.42 -18.64
CA LEU A 102 1.82 -7.86 -17.49
C LEU A 102 0.79 -8.92 -17.92
N LEU A 103 0.74 -10.02 -17.18
CA LEU A 103 -0.26 -11.07 -17.33
C LEU A 103 -1.27 -10.96 -16.18
N PHE A 104 -2.57 -10.86 -16.49
CA PHE A 104 -3.63 -10.93 -15.50
C PHE A 104 -4.65 -11.98 -15.95
N ASN A 105 -4.73 -13.11 -15.23
CA ASN A 105 -5.68 -14.14 -15.59
C ASN A 105 -7.10 -13.67 -15.27
N ASN A 106 -7.92 -13.52 -16.31
CA ASN A 106 -9.33 -13.16 -16.22
C ASN A 106 -10.22 -14.29 -16.76
N GLU A 107 -9.72 -15.53 -16.76
CA GLU A 107 -10.56 -16.70 -16.92
C GLU A 107 -11.33 -16.93 -15.62
N GLY A 108 -12.66 -16.94 -15.69
CA GLY A 108 -13.48 -17.33 -14.55
C GLY A 108 -13.30 -18.81 -14.23
N LEU A 109 -13.71 -19.23 -13.03
CA LEU A 109 -13.72 -20.64 -12.63
C LEU A 109 -14.45 -21.54 -13.65
N THR A 110 -15.42 -20.97 -14.37
CA THR A 110 -16.11 -21.58 -15.50
C THR A 110 -15.95 -20.67 -16.72
N PRO A 111 -14.96 -20.91 -17.60
CA PRO A 111 -14.60 -20.02 -18.71
C PRO A 111 -15.70 -19.82 -19.78
N GLN A 112 -16.85 -20.48 -19.65
CA GLN A 112 -17.98 -20.43 -20.57
C GLN A 112 -19.19 -19.67 -19.99
N VAL A 113 -19.11 -19.22 -18.73
CA VAL A 113 -20.23 -18.56 -18.03
C VAL A 113 -19.77 -17.20 -17.51
N ASN A 114 -20.52 -16.15 -17.84
CA ASN A 114 -20.29 -14.81 -17.31
C ASN A 114 -20.71 -14.73 -15.82
N PRO A 115 -19.95 -14.02 -14.96
CA PRO A 115 -18.71 -13.30 -15.26
C PRO A 115 -17.46 -14.18 -15.25
N TYR A 116 -16.57 -13.93 -16.22
CA TYR A 116 -15.21 -14.49 -16.30
C TYR A 116 -14.32 -13.82 -15.24
N TRP A 117 -14.64 -14.01 -13.96
CA TRP A 117 -13.88 -13.44 -12.85
C TRP A 117 -13.28 -14.55 -11.99
N SER A 118 -12.02 -14.41 -11.65
CA SER A 118 -11.37 -15.22 -10.62
C SER A 118 -11.63 -14.58 -9.25
N PRO A 119 -11.99 -15.38 -8.21
CA PRO A 119 -12.21 -14.86 -6.86
C PRO A 119 -10.98 -14.21 -6.22
N GLY A 120 -9.79 -14.49 -6.77
CA GLY A 120 -8.55 -13.82 -6.38
C GLY A 120 -7.50 -13.90 -7.48
N PHE A 121 -6.49 -13.04 -7.37
CA PHE A 121 -5.29 -13.11 -8.19
C PHE A 121 -4.09 -13.42 -7.30
N PHE A 122 -3.26 -14.38 -7.74
CA PHE A 122 -2.06 -14.81 -7.04
C PHE A 122 -0.91 -14.88 -8.03
N GLY A 123 -0.13 -13.81 -8.11
CA GLY A 123 1.02 -13.72 -9.00
C GLY A 123 2.21 -14.55 -8.49
N ASP A 124 3.06 -14.99 -9.42
CA ASP A 124 4.25 -15.80 -9.14
C ASP A 124 5.51 -14.95 -8.91
N ILE A 125 5.48 -13.67 -9.30
CA ILE A 125 6.56 -12.71 -9.09
C ILE A 125 6.19 -11.72 -7.99
N ILE A 126 7.03 -11.60 -6.95
CA ILE A 126 6.88 -10.52 -5.96
C ILE A 126 7.63 -9.29 -6.44
N VAL A 127 6.93 -8.17 -6.46
CA VAL A 127 7.41 -6.86 -6.86
C VAL A 127 7.39 -5.94 -5.65
N VAL A 128 8.48 -5.22 -5.42
CA VAL A 128 8.55 -4.17 -4.40
C VAL A 128 8.94 -2.86 -5.10
N ASN A 129 8.12 -1.82 -4.93
CA ASN A 129 8.32 -0.51 -5.59
C ASN A 129 8.54 -0.64 -7.12
N GLY A 130 7.77 -1.50 -7.79
CA GLY A 130 7.83 -1.71 -9.23
C GLY A 130 9.01 -2.58 -9.75
N LYS A 131 9.87 -3.11 -8.87
CA LYS A 131 10.98 -4.01 -9.23
C LYS A 131 10.69 -5.44 -8.78
N ALA A 132 10.89 -6.44 -9.66
CA ALA A 132 10.82 -7.86 -9.30
C ALA A 132 11.99 -8.25 -8.38
N TRP A 133 11.68 -8.88 -7.24
CA TRP A 133 12.62 -9.33 -6.20
C TRP A 133 13.86 -8.43 -6.03
N PRO A 134 13.68 -7.16 -5.63
CA PRO A 134 14.79 -6.23 -5.59
C PRO A 134 15.69 -6.50 -4.38
N ASN A 135 16.92 -5.98 -4.48
CA ASN A 135 17.84 -5.88 -3.37
C ASN A 135 17.99 -4.41 -2.97
N LEU A 136 18.21 -4.18 -1.67
CA LEU A 136 18.49 -2.86 -1.12
C LEU A 136 19.77 -2.93 -0.30
N ASN A 137 20.78 -2.15 -0.71
CA ASN A 137 21.99 -1.97 0.08
C ASN A 137 21.69 -0.99 1.22
N VAL A 138 21.92 -1.43 2.45
CA VAL A 138 21.67 -0.63 3.66
C VAL A 138 22.95 -0.48 4.49
N GLU A 139 23.06 0.60 5.25
CA GLU A 139 24.13 0.80 6.23
C GLU A 139 23.88 -0.02 7.51
N ARG A 140 24.91 -0.17 8.36
CA ARG A 140 24.77 -0.77 9.70
C ARG A 140 24.18 0.25 10.69
N ARG A 141 22.88 0.47 10.59
CA ARG A 141 22.13 1.44 11.40
C ARG A 141 20.65 1.11 11.46
N GLN A 142 19.90 1.98 12.13
CA GLN A 142 18.45 1.89 12.19
C GLN A 142 17.81 2.44 10.90
N TYR A 143 16.84 1.69 10.38
CA TYR A 143 15.95 2.07 9.28
C TYR A 143 14.50 2.03 9.73
N ARG A 144 13.66 2.81 9.04
CA ARG A 144 12.21 2.79 9.15
C ARG A 144 11.64 2.37 7.81
N PHE A 145 10.88 1.28 7.76
CA PHE A 145 10.19 0.84 6.56
C PHE A 145 8.69 1.07 6.71
N ARG A 146 8.10 1.75 5.73
CA ARG A 146 6.64 1.90 5.59
C ARG A 146 6.14 0.81 4.66
N ILE A 147 5.69 -0.30 5.20
CA ILE A 147 5.29 -1.47 4.42
C ILE A 147 3.81 -1.32 4.06
N LEU A 148 3.49 -1.52 2.78
CA LEU A 148 2.13 -1.57 2.27
C LEU A 148 1.96 -2.85 1.45
N ASN A 149 0.93 -3.62 1.77
CA ASN A 149 0.45 -4.66 0.86
C ASN A 149 -0.51 -4.06 -0.17
N GLY A 150 0.00 -3.76 -1.37
CA GLY A 150 -0.80 -3.29 -2.52
C GLY A 150 -1.20 -4.40 -3.48
N SER A 151 -1.20 -5.66 -3.02
CA SER A 151 -1.61 -6.82 -3.81
C SER A 151 -3.14 -6.93 -3.87
N ASN A 152 -3.68 -7.53 -4.93
CA ASN A 152 -5.13 -7.67 -5.07
C ASN A 152 -5.75 -8.63 -4.06
N SER A 153 -5.05 -9.72 -3.73
CA SER A 153 -5.62 -10.81 -2.91
C SER A 153 -4.62 -11.47 -1.97
N ARG A 154 -3.32 -11.38 -2.26
CA ARG A 154 -2.28 -12.09 -1.52
C ARG A 154 -2.08 -11.51 -0.13
N PHE A 155 -2.12 -12.39 0.87
CA PHE A 155 -1.61 -12.13 2.21
C PHE A 155 -0.12 -12.47 2.24
N TYR A 156 0.65 -11.70 3.00
CA TYR A 156 2.06 -12.00 3.27
C TYR A 156 2.26 -12.31 4.74
N ASN A 157 3.07 -13.31 5.04
CA ASN A 157 3.65 -13.48 6.37
C ASN A 157 5.15 -13.18 6.27
N LEU A 158 5.52 -11.94 6.54
CA LEU A 158 6.87 -11.41 6.31
C LEU A 158 7.78 -11.75 7.49
N SER A 159 8.99 -12.26 7.20
CA SER A 159 10.04 -12.50 8.19
C SER A 159 11.42 -12.26 7.58
N LEU A 160 12.43 -12.09 8.43
CA LEU A 160 13.82 -12.07 8.00
C LEU A 160 14.36 -13.50 8.00
N SER A 161 15.03 -13.90 6.93
CA SER A 161 15.53 -15.28 6.76
C SER A 161 16.57 -15.70 7.81
N ASN A 162 17.23 -14.74 8.45
CA ASN A 162 18.18 -14.96 9.54
C ASN A 162 17.51 -15.01 10.94
N GLY A 163 16.18 -14.93 11.02
CA GLY A 163 15.43 -15.00 12.27
C GLY A 163 15.53 -13.76 13.16
N MET A 164 16.09 -12.65 12.67
CA MET A 164 16.19 -11.42 13.44
C MET A 164 14.81 -10.83 13.78
N GLU A 165 14.71 -10.25 14.97
CA GLU A 165 13.56 -9.44 15.38
C GLU A 165 13.53 -8.10 14.64
N PHE A 166 12.32 -7.57 14.49
CA PHE A 166 12.04 -6.21 14.08
C PHE A 166 10.95 -5.60 14.96
N ILE A 167 10.81 -4.27 14.92
CA ILE A 167 9.95 -3.54 15.84
C ILE A 167 8.83 -2.87 15.05
N GLN A 168 7.58 -3.27 15.26
CA GLN A 168 6.44 -2.51 14.76
C GLN A 168 6.21 -1.28 15.64
N ILE A 169 6.18 -0.12 15.00
CA ILE A 169 5.95 1.18 15.66
C ILE A 169 4.65 1.84 15.24
N GLY A 170 4.01 1.36 14.16
CA GLY A 170 2.73 1.87 13.67
C GLY A 170 1.94 0.86 12.85
N SER A 171 0.67 1.17 12.67
CA SER A 171 -0.30 0.46 11.84
C SER A 171 -0.98 1.44 10.87
N ASP A 172 -2.05 1.01 10.20
CA ASP A 172 -2.90 1.79 9.30
C ASP A 172 -3.20 3.22 9.76
N GLY A 173 -3.50 3.39 11.06
CA GLY A 173 -3.97 4.65 11.66
C GLY A 173 -2.86 5.52 12.24
N GLY A 174 -1.60 5.12 12.14
CA GLY A 174 -0.45 5.86 12.67
C GLY A 174 0.33 5.06 13.71
N LEU A 175 1.00 5.75 14.63
CA LEU A 175 1.85 5.12 15.64
C LEU A 175 1.04 4.26 16.61
N LEU A 176 1.61 3.11 16.99
CA LEU A 176 1.11 2.30 18.09
C LEU A 176 1.35 3.01 19.42
N LYS A 177 0.54 2.66 20.43
CA LYS A 177 0.75 3.17 21.80
C LYS A 177 2.13 2.79 22.35
N HIS A 178 2.62 1.60 22.02
CA HIS A 178 3.93 1.08 22.38
C HIS A 178 4.54 0.29 21.23
N PRO A 179 5.87 0.30 21.05
CA PRO A 179 6.54 -0.53 20.06
C PRO A 179 6.37 -2.01 20.39
N VAL A 180 6.20 -2.84 19.35
CA VAL A 180 6.01 -4.29 19.48
C VAL A 180 7.13 -5.02 18.75
N LYS A 181 7.88 -5.86 19.46
CA LYS A 181 8.89 -6.73 18.84
C LYS A 181 8.21 -7.93 18.18
N LEU A 182 8.64 -8.24 16.97
CA LEU A 182 8.10 -9.30 16.13
C LEU A 182 9.23 -10.04 15.42
N THR A 183 9.00 -11.32 15.14
CA THR A 183 9.84 -12.14 14.23
C THR A 183 9.12 -12.41 12.89
N SER A 184 7.80 -12.27 12.87
CA SER A 184 6.96 -12.38 11.68
C SER A 184 5.80 -11.38 11.71
N LEU A 185 5.36 -10.93 10.54
CA LEU A 185 4.24 -10.00 10.37
C LEU A 185 3.27 -10.52 9.31
N LEU A 186 2.04 -10.83 9.71
CA LEU A 186 0.95 -11.08 8.77
C LEU A 186 0.41 -9.75 8.25
N LEU A 187 0.27 -9.62 6.93
CA LEU A 187 -0.16 -8.40 6.27
C LEU A 187 -1.15 -8.73 5.14
N ALA A 188 -2.41 -8.39 5.32
CA ALA A 188 -3.51 -8.53 4.37
C ALA A 188 -3.49 -7.42 3.31
N PRO A 189 -4.19 -7.58 2.17
CA PRO A 189 -4.35 -6.51 1.19
C PRO A 189 -4.81 -5.20 1.83
N SER A 190 -4.21 -4.08 1.41
CA SER A 190 -4.44 -2.73 1.93
C SER A 190 -3.92 -2.43 3.33
N GLU A 191 -3.45 -3.42 4.10
CA GLU A 191 -2.85 -3.16 5.40
C GLU A 191 -1.47 -2.51 5.27
N ARG A 192 -1.16 -1.64 6.23
CA ARG A 192 0.14 -0.99 6.38
C ARG A 192 0.75 -1.35 7.73
N ALA A 193 2.07 -1.51 7.71
CA ALA A 193 2.87 -1.65 8.91
C ALA A 193 4.04 -0.69 8.86
N ASP A 194 4.26 0.01 9.95
CA ASP A 194 5.40 0.90 10.12
C ASP A 194 6.40 0.24 11.04
N MET A 195 7.57 -0.04 10.50
CA MET A 195 8.51 -0.99 11.05
C MET A 195 9.87 -0.34 11.23
N SER A 196 10.46 -0.51 12.41
CA SER A 196 11.83 -0.14 12.68
C SER A 196 12.73 -1.38 12.71
N PHE A 197 13.83 -1.30 11.98
CA PHE A 197 14.82 -2.36 11.86
C PHE A 197 16.18 -1.82 12.26
N ILE A 198 16.90 -2.56 13.11
CA ILE A 198 18.25 -2.23 13.51
C ILE A 198 19.17 -3.25 12.86
N ARG A 199 19.97 -2.81 11.88
CA ARG A 199 21.06 -3.63 11.34
C ARG A 199 22.29 -3.44 12.21
N SER A 200 22.59 -4.43 13.05
CA SER A 200 23.81 -4.49 13.87
C SER A 200 25.03 -4.91 13.07
#